data_AF-A0A7Y9JA32-F1
#
_entry.id   AF-A0A7Y9JA32-F1
#
_cell.length_a   1.000
_cell.length_b   1.000
_cell.length_c   1.000
_cell.angle_alpha   90.00
_cell.angle_beta   90.00
_cell.angle_gamma   90.00
#
_symmetry.space_group_name_H-M   'P 1'
#
loop_
_entity.id
_entity.type
_entity.pdbx_description
1 polymer ?
#
loop_
_entity_poly.entity_id
_entity_poly.type
_entity_poly.pdbx_seq_one_letter_code
_entity_poly.pdbx_strand_id
1 'polypeptide(L)'
;MTLSRFPGSRRTPRRTAAAAVVALALGGGALLPAASQASSTGTSDVPPASTDFVVSSFNLLGASHTGPGGERKGWAVGAQRMVWASDLLDQHQIDVVGFQEMQLPQYRKFQELDGATWGMFPGRSLGTAAMANNIAWRKADWALVESRTVVVPYFHGNPIRKPLVLLQNLHTGQQAWFLNTHNPANKKGPAQKWRNRAVRIEAATVNALNQETPDVPVFFTGDMNDREKFFCPITAATTLQSANGGSNVDGTCTVPRPTQIDWIMGSPQVSFSGYTALKDALVRKTTDHPLVYATASLPPVPVVSPVQHVVVLDVEGLRSRGLAQEMAAGRLPALAQMMSEGASTLDARSEVESTTRLPNVIGMLTGRPVDVAAGGHGYAAAEDSGSTVRAAHGGRYVSSVFDLVHNLGRSTALFGSRDELDVVARSWDGTNGGTDPYLPDDGRDKIDTYSNGKDDVAVVRDLTAQLTTDPAAFSFAHLSGPARKGVRKGWMRPGWFASLPRTDKMIGKVLTAVRTDPDLAENTVVILTSDYGGRGHDGSDATRRANYTVPLVVWGTGIAQGADLYALNPAYAATHRLQAYDEATQPLRNGDVANLALDLLGLPPVTGSRFDLGQELTALAPVTDPTTP
;
A
#
# COMPACT_ATOMS: atom_id res chain seq x y z
N MET A 1 73.20 1.23 -30.46
CA MET A 1 73.02 2.69 -30.51
C MET A 1 72.43 3.13 -29.18
N THR A 2 73.28 3.44 -28.20
CA THR A 2 73.52 4.82 -27.67
C THR A 2 72.26 5.46 -27.06
N LEU A 3 72.19 5.94 -25.81
CA LEU A 3 73.06 6.00 -24.61
C LEU A 3 72.20 6.69 -23.52
N SER A 4 72.16 6.12 -22.30
CA SER A 4 72.29 6.83 -20.98
C SER A 4 71.31 7.95 -20.55
N ARG A 5 71.04 8.25 -19.27
CA ARG A 5 71.28 7.73 -17.90
C ARG A 5 70.42 8.63 -16.95
N PHE A 6 69.94 8.08 -15.83
CA PHE A 6 69.44 8.76 -14.59
C PHE A 6 70.51 9.69 -13.93
N PRO A 7 70.36 10.43 -12.78
CA PRO A 7 69.43 10.24 -11.62
C PRO A 7 69.04 11.48 -10.73
N GLY A 8 68.19 11.26 -9.70
CA GLY A 8 68.56 11.47 -8.27
C GLY A 8 68.34 12.81 -7.51
N SER A 9 67.40 12.79 -6.55
CA SER A 9 67.42 13.26 -5.13
C SER A 9 67.89 14.67 -4.68
N ARG A 10 67.15 15.28 -3.71
CA ARG A 10 67.57 15.79 -2.36
C ARG A 10 66.51 16.76 -1.76
N ARG A 11 65.87 16.44 -0.62
CA ARG A 11 66.11 16.90 0.78
C ARG A 11 65.96 18.44 1.06
N THR A 12 64.84 18.78 1.73
CA THR A 12 64.59 19.67 2.93
C THR A 12 65.61 20.78 3.31
N PRO A 13 65.21 21.95 3.92
CA PRO A 13 64.50 21.97 5.22
C PRO A 13 63.68 23.24 5.67
N ARG A 14 62.87 23.01 6.73
CA ARG A 14 62.65 23.80 7.98
C ARG A 14 61.98 25.20 8.02
N ARG A 15 61.03 25.25 8.97
CA ARG A 15 60.80 26.24 10.08
C ARG A 15 59.67 27.29 9.93
N THR A 16 58.55 26.97 10.60
CA THR A 16 57.93 27.73 11.72
C THR A 16 58.20 29.24 11.85
N ALA A 17 57.13 30.05 11.86
CA ALA A 17 56.87 31.07 12.88
C ALA A 17 55.42 31.58 12.79
N ALA A 18 54.78 31.65 13.96
CA ALA A 18 53.48 32.25 14.19
C ALA A 18 53.58 33.78 14.30
N ALA A 19 52.51 34.51 13.95
CA ALA A 19 52.20 35.81 14.54
C ALA A 19 50.71 36.11 14.41
N ALA A 20 50.09 36.37 15.56
CA ALA A 20 48.71 36.81 15.73
C ALA A 20 48.54 38.29 15.33
N VAL A 21 47.34 38.67 14.89
CA VAL A 21 46.83 40.04 15.01
C VAL A 21 45.38 39.98 15.48
N VAL A 22 45.13 40.63 16.62
CA VAL A 22 43.82 40.89 17.22
C VAL A 22 43.31 42.24 16.70
N ALA A 23 42.05 42.20 16.26
CA ALA A 23 40.97 43.20 16.23
C ALA A 23 41.26 44.70 16.05
N LEU A 24 40.51 45.32 15.12
CA LEU A 24 39.75 46.54 15.43
C LEU A 24 38.50 46.65 14.54
N ALA A 25 37.36 46.78 15.19
CA ALA A 25 36.05 47.03 14.61
C ALA A 25 35.85 48.52 14.28
N LEU A 26 34.95 48.83 13.35
CA LEU A 26 33.91 49.88 13.41
C LEU A 26 33.19 49.99 12.05
N GLY A 27 31.85 49.97 12.04
CA GLY A 27 31.05 50.44 10.91
C GLY A 27 29.72 49.70 10.74
N GLY A 28 28.63 50.31 11.19
CA GLY A 28 27.30 49.70 11.31
C GLY A 28 26.59 49.39 9.99
N GLY A 29 25.66 48.43 10.09
CA GLY A 29 24.69 48.07 9.05
C GLY A 29 23.63 47.12 9.64
N ALA A 30 22.41 47.64 9.77
CA ALA A 30 21.14 47.02 10.17
C ALA A 30 21.11 45.51 10.50
N LEU A 31 20.70 45.20 11.74
CA LEU A 31 20.22 43.88 12.14
C LEU A 31 18.95 43.51 11.35
N LEU A 32 19.09 42.60 10.40
CA LEU A 32 17.97 41.77 9.93
C LEU A 32 17.81 40.62 10.94
N PRO A 33 16.59 40.28 11.39
CA PRO A 33 16.40 39.08 12.19
C PRO A 33 16.73 37.88 11.31
N ALA A 34 17.75 37.11 11.73
CA ALA A 34 18.02 35.80 11.15
C ALA A 34 16.73 34.98 11.23
N ALA A 35 16.26 34.52 10.08
CA ALA A 35 15.13 33.61 9.96
C ALA A 35 15.32 32.46 10.95
N SER A 36 14.37 32.27 11.86
CA SER A 36 14.32 31.05 12.66
C SER A 36 14.26 29.90 11.69
N GLN A 37 15.29 29.04 11.70
CA GLN A 37 15.15 27.69 11.17
C GLN A 37 14.01 27.07 11.97
N ALA A 38 12.85 27.00 11.33
CA ALA A 38 11.74 26.21 11.82
C ALA A 38 12.26 24.79 11.89
N SER A 39 12.45 24.31 13.12
CA SER A 39 12.74 22.93 13.42
C SER A 39 11.72 22.07 12.66
N SER A 40 12.22 21.26 11.73
CA SER A 40 11.44 20.20 11.11
C SER A 40 11.00 19.27 12.23
N THR A 41 9.73 19.38 12.60
CA THR A 41 9.04 18.45 13.49
C THR A 41 9.26 17.04 12.97
N GLY A 42 9.80 16.17 13.82
CA GLY A 42 9.99 14.76 13.53
C GLY A 42 8.70 14.14 13.01
N THR A 43 8.78 13.58 11.82
CA THR A 43 7.74 12.75 11.25
C THR A 43 7.75 11.42 11.99
N SER A 44 6.59 11.05 12.54
CA SER A 44 6.30 9.73 13.07
C SER A 44 6.43 8.69 11.95
N ASP A 45 7.37 7.75 12.07
CA ASP A 45 7.59 6.66 11.12
C ASP A 45 6.56 5.53 11.30
N VAL A 46 5.30 5.82 10.95
CA VAL A 46 4.33 4.81 10.53
C VAL A 46 4.52 4.62 9.03
N PRO A 47 4.64 3.39 8.50
CA PRO A 47 4.70 3.19 7.06
C PRO A 47 3.50 3.85 6.38
N PRO A 48 3.68 4.59 5.27
CA PRO A 48 2.55 5.15 4.55
C PRO A 48 1.60 4.02 4.18
N ALA A 49 0.38 3.97 4.72
CA ALA A 49 -0.68 3.14 4.17
C ALA A 49 -0.85 3.43 2.66
N SER A 50 -1.59 2.59 1.93
CA SER A 50 -1.93 2.92 0.55
C SER A 50 -2.57 4.30 0.51
N THR A 51 -2.11 5.15 -0.41
CA THR A 51 -2.71 6.48 -0.56
C THR A 51 -3.87 6.37 -1.52
N ASP A 52 -5.07 6.23 -0.97
CA ASP A 52 -6.32 6.14 -1.73
C ASP A 52 -7.02 7.49 -1.77
N PHE A 53 -7.40 7.96 -2.96
CA PHE A 53 -8.11 9.22 -3.14
C PHE A 53 -8.87 9.26 -4.47
N VAL A 54 -9.89 10.12 -4.58
CA VAL A 54 -10.67 10.31 -5.81
C VAL A 54 -10.14 11.50 -6.59
N VAL A 55 -9.63 11.21 -7.80
CA VAL A 55 -9.12 12.22 -8.74
C VAL A 55 -10.15 12.51 -9.84
N SER A 56 -10.24 13.77 -10.27
CA SER A 56 -11.20 14.20 -11.29
C SER A 56 -10.61 15.10 -12.37
N SER A 57 -11.15 14.97 -13.59
CA SER A 57 -11.08 15.97 -14.66
C SER A 57 -12.46 16.58 -14.86
N PHE A 58 -12.58 17.91 -14.73
CA PHE A 58 -13.88 18.58 -14.75
C PHE A 58 -13.87 19.91 -15.54
N ASN A 59 -14.39 19.87 -16.76
CA ASN A 59 -14.63 21.08 -17.57
C ASN A 59 -15.93 21.77 -17.09
N LEU A 60 -15.83 23.04 -16.68
CA LEU A 60 -16.91 23.77 -16.01
C LEU A 60 -17.85 24.53 -16.96
N LEU A 61 -17.61 24.54 -18.27
CA LEU A 61 -18.24 25.43 -19.25
C LEU A 61 -18.10 26.91 -18.82
N GLY A 62 -17.17 27.64 -19.43
CA GLY A 62 -16.79 28.98 -18.98
C GLY A 62 -17.97 29.97 -18.84
N ALA A 63 -17.90 30.86 -17.85
CA ALA A 63 -18.97 31.84 -17.56
C ALA A 63 -19.38 32.70 -18.77
N SER A 64 -18.48 32.99 -19.71
CA SER A 64 -18.74 33.73 -20.94
C SER A 64 -19.76 33.04 -21.86
N HIS A 65 -19.93 31.72 -21.76
CA HIS A 65 -20.91 30.99 -22.57
C HIS A 65 -22.35 31.24 -22.12
N THR A 66 -22.57 31.56 -20.84
CA THR A 66 -23.91 31.75 -20.26
C THR A 66 -24.20 33.18 -19.82
N GLY A 67 -23.18 34.05 -19.80
CA GLY A 67 -23.33 35.48 -19.54
C GLY A 67 -23.89 36.28 -20.73
N PRO A 68 -24.00 37.62 -20.60
CA PRO A 68 -24.45 38.49 -21.68
C PRO A 68 -23.61 38.30 -22.96
N GLY A 69 -24.28 38.01 -24.08
CA GLY A 69 -23.63 37.73 -25.37
C GLY A 69 -23.15 36.28 -25.57
N GLY A 70 -23.29 35.41 -24.57
CA GLY A 70 -22.97 33.99 -24.66
C GLY A 70 -23.99 33.19 -25.48
N GLU A 71 -23.56 32.05 -26.02
CA GLU A 71 -24.39 31.22 -26.90
C GLU A 71 -25.35 30.27 -26.16
N ARG A 72 -25.09 29.98 -24.88
CA ARG A 72 -25.88 29.03 -24.07
C ARG A 72 -27.05 29.73 -23.38
N LYS A 73 -28.02 30.19 -24.18
CA LYS A 73 -29.24 30.84 -23.66
C LYS A 73 -30.04 29.91 -22.75
N GLY A 74 -30.59 30.45 -21.66
CA GLY A 74 -31.41 29.70 -20.69
C GLY A 74 -30.61 28.90 -19.66
N TRP A 75 -29.28 28.85 -19.76
CA TRP A 75 -28.44 28.26 -18.74
C TRP A 75 -28.24 29.22 -17.57
N ALA A 76 -28.00 28.66 -16.39
CA ALA A 76 -27.64 29.46 -15.22
C ALA A 76 -26.30 30.19 -15.42
N VAL A 77 -26.16 31.34 -14.75
CA VAL A 77 -24.92 32.12 -14.76
C VAL A 77 -23.77 31.30 -14.18
N GLY A 78 -22.54 31.58 -14.61
CA GLY A 78 -21.37 30.79 -14.21
C GLY A 78 -21.19 30.62 -12.69
N ALA A 79 -21.51 31.64 -11.89
CA ALA A 79 -21.45 31.54 -10.43
C ALA A 79 -22.43 30.49 -9.88
N GLN A 80 -23.68 30.47 -10.36
CA GLN A 80 -24.66 29.46 -9.93
C GLN A 80 -24.25 28.05 -10.36
N ARG A 81 -23.66 27.90 -11.55
CA ARG A 81 -23.14 26.60 -11.99
C ARG A 81 -21.96 26.14 -11.15
N MET A 82 -21.16 27.07 -10.62
CA MET A 82 -20.09 26.72 -9.68
C MET A 82 -20.62 26.17 -8.34
N VAL A 83 -21.78 26.64 -7.87
CA VAL A 83 -22.45 26.04 -6.69
C VAL A 83 -22.71 24.56 -6.93
N TRP A 84 -23.33 24.22 -8.07
CA TRP A 84 -23.61 22.82 -8.41
C TRP A 84 -22.34 22.01 -8.68
N ALA A 85 -21.31 22.64 -9.25
CA ALA A 85 -20.01 22.00 -9.41
C ALA A 85 -19.40 21.65 -8.04
N SER A 86 -19.48 22.56 -7.05
CA SER A 86 -19.06 22.28 -5.66
C SER A 86 -19.87 21.13 -5.06
N ASP A 87 -21.20 21.15 -5.18
CA ASP A 87 -22.08 20.09 -4.70
C ASP A 87 -21.70 18.72 -5.30
N LEU A 88 -21.31 18.69 -6.58
CA LEU A 88 -20.85 17.48 -7.26
C LEU A 88 -19.50 16.98 -6.73
N LEU A 89 -18.57 17.87 -6.39
CA LEU A 89 -17.30 17.46 -5.78
C LEU A 89 -17.52 16.82 -4.42
N ASP A 90 -18.43 17.36 -3.61
CA ASP A 90 -18.77 16.78 -2.31
C ASP A 90 -19.55 15.47 -2.44
N GLN A 91 -20.57 15.41 -3.33
CA GLN A 91 -21.37 14.19 -3.55
C GLN A 91 -20.56 12.99 -4.03
N HIS A 92 -19.48 13.24 -4.76
CA HIS A 92 -18.59 12.21 -5.29
C HIS A 92 -17.26 12.10 -4.55
N GLN A 93 -17.15 12.78 -3.41
CA GLN A 93 -15.97 12.72 -2.53
C GLN A 93 -14.67 12.99 -3.29
N ILE A 94 -14.68 13.99 -4.17
CA ILE A 94 -13.50 14.34 -4.95
C ILE A 94 -12.45 14.97 -4.03
N ASP A 95 -11.21 14.48 -4.13
CA ASP A 95 -10.08 14.92 -3.31
C ASP A 95 -9.15 15.85 -4.08
N VAL A 96 -8.89 15.54 -5.36
CA VAL A 96 -8.08 16.36 -6.27
C VAL A 96 -8.78 16.50 -7.61
N VAL A 97 -8.93 17.73 -8.11
CA VAL A 97 -9.62 18.02 -9.38
C VAL A 97 -8.79 18.94 -10.27
N GLY A 98 -8.63 18.54 -11.53
CA GLY A 98 -8.21 19.42 -12.61
C GLY A 98 -9.43 20.08 -13.25
N PHE A 99 -9.59 21.39 -13.09
CA PHE A 99 -10.64 22.16 -13.74
C PHE A 99 -10.24 22.64 -15.13
N GLN A 100 -11.19 22.68 -16.06
CA GLN A 100 -11.03 23.36 -17.34
C GLN A 100 -12.12 24.44 -17.52
N GLU A 101 -11.78 25.51 -18.24
CA GLU A 101 -12.62 26.67 -18.50
C GLU A 101 -13.08 27.49 -17.28
N MET A 102 -12.43 27.34 -16.12
CA MET A 102 -12.77 28.13 -14.94
C MET A 102 -12.55 29.63 -15.19
N GLN A 103 -13.64 30.40 -15.26
CA GLN A 103 -13.56 31.86 -15.42
C GLN A 103 -13.80 32.60 -14.11
N LEU A 104 -13.52 33.91 -14.10
CA LEU A 104 -13.47 34.71 -12.87
C LEU A 104 -14.74 34.62 -12.00
N PRO A 105 -15.98 34.62 -12.53
CA PRO A 105 -17.17 34.42 -11.72
C PRO A 105 -17.22 33.05 -11.03
N GLN A 106 -16.80 31.99 -11.73
CA GLN A 106 -16.72 30.63 -11.18
C GLN A 106 -15.62 30.55 -10.13
N TYR A 107 -14.40 31.04 -10.43
CA TYR A 107 -13.31 31.08 -9.47
C TYR A 107 -13.70 31.81 -8.17
N ARG A 108 -14.30 33.00 -8.28
CA ARG A 108 -14.75 33.76 -7.10
C ARG A 108 -15.76 32.98 -6.28
N LYS A 109 -16.72 32.33 -6.94
CA LYS A 109 -17.74 31.55 -6.25
C LYS A 109 -17.14 30.31 -5.58
N PHE A 110 -16.21 29.62 -6.24
CA PHE A 110 -15.49 28.50 -5.63
C PHE A 110 -14.67 28.96 -4.41
N GLN A 111 -13.96 30.09 -4.50
CA GLN A 111 -13.25 30.63 -3.33
C GLN A 111 -14.18 31.03 -2.18
N GLU A 112 -15.38 31.53 -2.49
CA GLU A 112 -16.41 31.88 -1.50
C GLU A 112 -16.96 30.64 -0.79
N LEU A 113 -17.22 29.55 -1.51
CA LEU A 113 -17.77 28.30 -0.97
C LEU A 113 -16.69 27.45 -0.28
N ASP A 114 -15.56 27.30 -0.94
CA ASP A 114 -14.60 26.21 -0.72
C ASP A 114 -13.18 26.68 -0.42
N GLY A 115 -12.89 27.99 -0.51
CA GLY A 115 -11.52 28.50 -0.39
C GLY A 115 -10.85 28.23 0.97
N ALA A 116 -11.65 27.97 2.00
CA ALA A 116 -11.15 27.56 3.31
C ALA A 116 -10.62 26.11 3.29
N THR A 117 -11.38 25.19 2.68
CA THR A 117 -11.14 23.74 2.70
C THR A 117 -10.35 23.23 1.49
N TRP A 118 -10.28 24.01 0.41
CA TRP A 118 -9.58 23.64 -0.82
C TRP A 118 -8.37 24.53 -1.11
N GLY A 119 -7.24 23.90 -1.44
CA GLY A 119 -6.09 24.55 -2.06
C GLY A 119 -6.31 24.68 -3.56
N MET A 120 -5.64 25.63 -4.21
CA MET A 120 -5.78 25.85 -5.65
C MET A 120 -4.55 26.50 -6.27
N PHE A 121 -4.15 26.02 -7.45
CA PHE A 121 -3.06 26.60 -8.25
C PHE A 121 -3.41 26.60 -9.76
N PRO A 122 -3.13 27.68 -10.51
CA PRO A 122 -2.44 28.91 -10.09
C PRO A 122 -3.34 29.95 -9.41
N GLY A 123 -4.62 29.65 -9.22
CA GLY A 123 -5.62 30.61 -8.81
C GLY A 123 -5.65 31.78 -9.79
N ARG A 124 -5.53 33.01 -9.29
CA ARG A 124 -5.47 34.23 -10.12
C ARG A 124 -4.06 34.75 -10.39
N SER A 125 -3.03 34.12 -9.83
CA SER A 125 -1.66 34.66 -9.82
C SER A 125 -1.01 34.74 -11.21
N LEU A 126 -1.40 33.87 -12.14
CA LEU A 126 -0.81 33.77 -13.48
C LEU A 126 -1.74 34.22 -14.61
N GLY A 127 -2.72 35.08 -14.29
CA GLY A 127 -3.67 35.63 -15.25
C GLY A 127 -4.82 34.69 -15.62
N THR A 128 -5.78 35.21 -16.38
CA THR A 128 -7.06 34.52 -16.66
C THR A 128 -6.91 33.26 -17.52
N ALA A 129 -5.94 33.23 -18.43
CA ALA A 129 -5.69 32.07 -19.28
C ALA A 129 -5.18 30.86 -18.49
N ALA A 130 -4.31 31.07 -17.51
CA ALA A 130 -3.80 30.02 -16.64
C ALA A 130 -4.85 29.59 -15.60
N MET A 131 -5.58 30.56 -15.02
CA MET A 131 -6.70 30.33 -14.09
C MET A 131 -7.76 29.37 -14.66
N ALA A 132 -7.98 29.39 -15.98
CA ALA A 132 -8.92 28.48 -16.62
C ALA A 132 -8.56 26.99 -16.49
N ASN A 133 -7.37 26.65 -15.99
CA ASN A 133 -6.86 25.28 -15.88
C ASN A 133 -6.54 24.89 -14.44
N ASN A 134 -7.13 25.56 -13.44
CA ASN A 134 -6.79 25.35 -12.03
C ASN A 134 -6.78 23.87 -11.62
N ILE A 135 -5.78 23.49 -10.83
CA ILE A 135 -5.82 22.27 -10.01
C ILE A 135 -6.27 22.70 -8.63
N ALA A 136 -7.23 21.97 -8.05
CA ALA A 136 -7.68 22.15 -6.68
C ALA A 136 -7.60 20.84 -5.90
N TRP A 137 -7.31 20.91 -4.60
CA TRP A 137 -7.20 19.75 -3.72
C TRP A 137 -7.79 20.04 -2.33
N ARG A 138 -8.29 19.01 -1.64
CA ARG A 138 -8.69 19.10 -0.23
C ARG A 138 -7.46 19.39 0.64
N LYS A 139 -7.46 20.49 1.41
CA LYS A 139 -6.35 20.84 2.31
C LYS A 139 -6.23 19.91 3.53
N ALA A 140 -7.31 19.20 3.87
CA ALA A 140 -7.30 18.23 4.96
C ALA A 140 -6.43 17.01 4.60
N ASP A 141 -6.34 16.69 3.31
CA ASP A 141 -5.69 15.46 2.83
C ASP A 141 -4.40 15.75 2.07
N TRP A 142 -4.24 16.96 1.52
CA TRP A 142 -3.10 17.30 0.67
C TRP A 142 -2.50 18.68 0.99
N ALA A 143 -1.17 18.72 1.10
CA ALA A 143 -0.38 19.94 1.17
C ALA A 143 0.37 20.18 -0.14
N LEU A 144 0.44 21.45 -0.56
CA LEU A 144 1.29 21.85 -1.69
C LEU A 144 2.75 21.84 -1.28
N VAL A 145 3.57 21.06 -1.97
CA VAL A 145 5.03 21.03 -1.81
C VAL A 145 5.68 21.96 -2.81
N GLU A 146 5.32 21.80 -4.08
CA GLU A 146 5.90 22.57 -5.18
C GLU A 146 4.85 22.93 -6.23
N SER A 147 5.01 24.08 -6.88
CA SER A 147 4.19 24.45 -8.04
C SER A 147 5.06 24.92 -9.20
N ARG A 148 4.73 24.43 -10.39
CA ARG A 148 5.39 24.71 -11.67
C ARG A 148 4.34 25.01 -12.73
N THR A 149 4.79 25.41 -13.91
CA THR A 149 3.89 25.52 -15.08
C THR A 149 4.51 24.95 -16.34
N VAL A 150 3.67 24.37 -17.18
CA VAL A 150 4.03 23.89 -18.53
C VAL A 150 3.42 24.83 -19.56
N VAL A 151 4.19 25.27 -20.55
CA VAL A 151 3.66 26.15 -21.62
C VAL A 151 3.24 25.30 -22.81
N VAL A 152 1.94 25.29 -23.12
CA VAL A 152 1.39 24.56 -24.27
C VAL A 152 0.72 25.51 -25.27
N PRO A 153 0.78 25.23 -26.58
CA PRO A 153 0.09 26.04 -27.58
C PRO A 153 -1.42 25.83 -27.52
N TYR A 154 -2.17 26.92 -27.56
CA TYR A 154 -3.63 26.92 -27.62
C TYR A 154 -4.12 27.45 -28.98
N PHE A 155 -5.25 28.17 -29.03
CA PHE A 155 -5.77 28.74 -30.27
C PHE A 155 -4.71 29.57 -31.01
N HIS A 156 -4.58 29.32 -32.32
CA HIS A 156 -3.60 29.94 -33.22
C HIS A 156 -2.13 29.77 -32.79
N GLY A 157 -1.83 28.83 -31.88
CA GLY A 157 -0.48 28.60 -31.37
C GLY A 157 -0.08 29.50 -30.20
N ASN A 158 -1.01 30.31 -29.67
CA ASN A 158 -0.75 31.19 -28.54
C ASN A 158 -0.33 30.37 -27.30
N PRO A 159 0.78 30.72 -26.62
CA PRO A 159 1.25 29.99 -25.47
C PRO A 159 0.36 30.23 -24.25
N ILE A 160 -0.05 29.16 -23.57
CA ILE A 160 -0.77 29.21 -22.29
C ILE A 160 -0.01 28.39 -21.26
N ARG A 161 0.14 28.95 -20.05
CA ARG A 161 0.68 28.24 -18.89
C ARG A 161 -0.38 27.31 -18.31
N LYS A 162 -0.04 26.04 -18.19
CA LYS A 162 -0.82 24.98 -17.55
C LYS A 162 -0.20 24.67 -16.18
N PRO A 163 -1.00 24.50 -15.13
CA PRO A 163 -0.46 24.20 -13.81
C PRO A 163 0.08 22.79 -13.71
N LEU A 164 1.14 22.68 -12.92
CA LEU A 164 1.75 21.43 -12.47
C LEU A 164 2.05 21.60 -10.99
N VAL A 165 1.56 20.71 -10.12
CA VAL A 165 1.80 20.80 -8.68
C VAL A 165 2.30 19.47 -8.12
N LEU A 166 3.24 19.54 -7.19
CA LEU A 166 3.61 18.43 -6.32
C LEU A 166 2.80 18.57 -5.04
N LEU A 167 1.96 17.59 -4.76
CA LEU A 167 1.20 17.54 -3.52
C LEU A 167 1.74 16.40 -2.65
N GLN A 168 1.74 16.61 -1.33
CA GLN A 168 2.02 15.59 -0.33
C GLN A 168 0.74 15.24 0.39
N ASN A 169 0.41 13.95 0.45
CA ASN A 169 -0.71 13.47 1.24
C ASN A 169 -0.37 13.63 2.73
N LEU A 170 -1.28 14.20 3.51
CA LEU A 170 -1.06 14.50 4.92
C LEU A 170 -1.21 13.29 5.84
N HIS A 171 -1.90 12.24 5.38
CA HIS A 171 -2.14 11.03 6.14
C HIS A 171 -1.00 10.02 5.95
N THR A 172 -0.50 9.92 4.72
CA THR A 172 0.51 8.92 4.35
C THR A 172 1.91 9.52 4.12
N GLY A 173 2.03 10.84 3.95
CA GLY A 173 3.30 11.47 3.59
C GLY A 173 3.75 11.24 2.14
N GLN A 174 3.04 10.42 1.36
CA GLN A 174 3.38 10.16 -0.03
C GLN A 174 3.19 11.41 -0.89
N GLN A 175 4.06 11.60 -1.88
CA GLN A 175 3.99 12.73 -2.80
C GLN A 175 3.50 12.28 -4.19
N ALA A 176 2.81 13.17 -4.90
CA ALA A 176 2.39 12.94 -6.27
C ALA A 176 2.36 14.25 -7.09
N TRP A 177 2.81 14.18 -8.34
CA TRP A 177 2.71 15.26 -9.29
C TRP A 177 1.33 15.27 -9.96
N PHE A 178 0.73 16.43 -10.12
CA PHE A 178 -0.53 16.63 -10.84
C PHE A 178 -0.36 17.66 -11.93
N LEU A 179 -0.53 17.24 -13.19
CA LEU A 179 -0.60 18.09 -14.37
C LEU A 179 -2.06 18.22 -14.80
N ASN A 180 -2.52 19.43 -15.09
CA ASN A 180 -3.84 19.65 -15.67
C ASN A 180 -3.75 20.55 -16.91
N THR A 181 -4.41 20.13 -18.01
CA THR A 181 -4.40 20.87 -19.27
C THR A 181 -5.79 21.03 -19.87
N HIS A 182 -5.85 21.86 -20.91
CA HIS A 182 -7.01 22.01 -21.78
C HIS A 182 -6.48 22.34 -23.17
N ASN A 183 -6.59 21.39 -24.10
CA ASN A 183 -6.08 21.53 -25.46
C ASN A 183 -7.13 22.17 -26.38
N PRO A 184 -6.71 22.90 -27.43
CA PRO A 184 -7.65 23.73 -28.20
C PRO A 184 -8.63 22.89 -29.02
N ALA A 185 -9.93 23.19 -28.88
CA ALA A 185 -10.99 22.71 -29.75
C ALA A 185 -10.88 23.26 -31.19
N ASN A 186 -11.76 22.83 -32.09
CA ASN A 186 -11.84 23.40 -33.44
C ASN A 186 -12.72 24.68 -33.53
N LYS A 187 -13.19 25.22 -32.39
CA LYS A 187 -14.09 26.40 -32.32
C LYS A 187 -13.51 27.69 -32.94
N LYS A 188 -12.18 27.81 -33.07
CA LYS A 188 -11.49 28.95 -33.70
C LYS A 188 -10.74 28.54 -34.98
N GLY A 189 -11.25 27.52 -35.67
CA GLY A 189 -10.64 26.91 -36.85
C GLY A 189 -9.87 25.62 -36.55
N PRO A 190 -9.31 24.95 -37.58
CA PRO A 190 -8.62 23.67 -37.41
C PRO A 190 -7.44 23.75 -36.43
N ALA A 191 -7.51 23.00 -35.32
CA ALA A 191 -6.54 23.09 -34.23
C ALA A 191 -5.69 21.83 -34.00
N GLN A 192 -5.85 20.78 -34.81
CA GLN A 192 -5.13 19.50 -34.63
C GLN A 192 -3.61 19.66 -34.54
N LYS A 193 -3.02 20.55 -35.35
CA LYS A 193 -1.56 20.81 -35.30
C LYS A 193 -1.10 21.34 -33.93
N TRP A 194 -1.95 22.08 -33.25
CA TRP A 194 -1.68 22.62 -31.92
C TRP A 194 -1.85 21.54 -30.86
N ARG A 195 -2.90 20.72 -30.95
CA ARG A 195 -3.07 19.54 -30.09
C ARG A 195 -1.89 18.58 -30.19
N ASN A 196 -1.45 18.24 -31.41
CA ASN A 196 -0.27 17.40 -31.63
C ASN A 196 1.04 18.01 -31.07
N ARG A 197 1.13 19.35 -31.00
CA ARG A 197 2.28 20.00 -30.38
C ARG A 197 2.16 20.03 -28.85
N ALA A 198 0.97 20.26 -28.31
CA ALA A 198 0.70 20.18 -26.88
C ALA A 198 1.00 18.79 -26.34
N VAL A 199 0.49 17.72 -26.96
CA VAL A 199 0.74 16.33 -26.54
C VAL A 199 2.23 15.99 -26.49
N ARG A 200 3.04 16.49 -27.43
CA ARG A 200 4.51 16.30 -27.39
C ARG A 200 5.17 17.01 -26.21
N ILE A 201 4.70 18.19 -25.84
CA ILE A 201 5.21 18.95 -24.69
C ILE A 201 4.75 18.30 -23.39
N GLU A 202 3.50 17.86 -23.33
CA GLU A 202 2.90 17.14 -22.20
C GLU A 202 3.66 15.83 -21.95
N ALA A 203 3.89 15.02 -22.99
CA ALA A 203 4.71 13.80 -22.91
C ALA A 203 6.13 14.08 -22.41
N ALA A 204 6.79 15.09 -22.98
CA ALA A 204 8.15 15.47 -22.56
C ALA A 204 8.20 15.94 -21.10
N THR A 205 7.14 16.60 -20.63
CA THR A 205 7.04 17.02 -19.22
C THR A 205 6.93 15.81 -18.30
N VAL A 206 6.04 14.87 -18.62
CA VAL A 206 5.87 13.64 -17.82
C VAL A 206 7.19 12.85 -17.76
N ASN A 207 7.87 12.69 -18.90
CA ASN A 207 9.15 11.99 -18.94
C ASN A 207 10.25 12.72 -18.15
N ALA A 208 10.26 14.06 -18.14
CA ALA A 208 11.19 14.84 -17.34
C ALA A 208 10.92 14.65 -15.83
N LEU A 209 9.66 14.63 -15.41
CA LEU A 209 9.30 14.34 -14.02
C LEU A 209 9.69 12.93 -13.61
N ASN A 210 9.46 11.93 -14.45
CA ASN A 210 9.89 10.55 -14.19
C ASN A 210 11.43 10.41 -14.09
N GLN A 211 12.19 11.31 -14.74
CA GLN A 211 13.65 11.34 -14.61
C GLN A 211 14.13 12.09 -13.37
N GLU A 212 13.43 13.16 -13.00
CA GLU A 212 13.77 14.01 -11.85
C GLU A 212 13.38 13.36 -10.51
N THR A 213 12.21 12.73 -10.48
CA THR A 213 11.62 12.10 -9.30
C THR A 213 11.04 10.73 -9.68
N PRO A 214 11.89 9.70 -9.90
CA PRO A 214 11.44 8.41 -10.42
C PRO A 214 10.42 7.70 -9.52
N ASP A 215 10.49 7.95 -8.22
CA ASP A 215 9.61 7.32 -7.22
C ASP A 215 8.31 8.10 -6.98
N VAL A 216 8.15 9.29 -7.58
CA VAL A 216 6.97 10.14 -7.39
C VAL A 216 6.02 9.98 -8.58
N PRO A 217 4.81 9.40 -8.39
CA PRO A 217 3.86 9.19 -9.47
C PRO A 217 3.37 10.51 -10.07
N VAL A 218 3.04 10.48 -11.36
CA VAL A 218 2.49 11.60 -12.13
C VAL A 218 1.05 11.29 -12.49
N PHE A 219 0.14 12.19 -12.11
CA PHE A 219 -1.25 12.24 -12.55
C PHE A 219 -1.42 13.31 -13.62
N PHE A 220 -2.17 12.97 -14.66
CA PHE A 220 -2.45 13.88 -15.77
C PHE A 220 -3.95 13.92 -16.05
N THR A 221 -4.55 15.11 -15.86
CA THR A 221 -5.96 15.38 -16.10
C THR A 221 -6.16 16.42 -17.20
N GLY A 222 -7.34 16.44 -17.81
CA GLY A 222 -7.69 17.52 -18.73
C GLY A 222 -8.73 17.18 -19.79
N ASP A 223 -9.31 18.23 -20.37
CA ASP A 223 -10.05 18.17 -21.63
C ASP A 223 -9.06 18.33 -22.79
N MET A 224 -8.82 17.23 -23.50
CA MET A 224 -7.84 17.19 -24.56
C MET A 224 -8.43 17.59 -25.92
N ASN A 225 -9.76 17.73 -26.01
CA ASN A 225 -10.50 17.94 -27.25
C ASN A 225 -10.16 16.90 -28.35
N ASP A 226 -9.62 15.75 -27.96
CA ASP A 226 -9.20 14.65 -28.83
C ASP A 226 -9.38 13.31 -28.12
N ARG A 227 -9.59 12.27 -28.93
CA ARG A 227 -9.79 10.88 -28.51
C ARG A 227 -8.53 10.07 -28.78
N GLU A 228 -8.56 9.19 -29.77
CA GLU A 228 -7.43 8.38 -30.24
C GLU A 228 -6.17 9.20 -30.55
N LYS A 229 -6.34 10.39 -31.14
CA LYS A 229 -5.23 11.30 -31.49
C LYS A 229 -4.55 11.96 -30.28
N PHE A 230 -5.15 11.86 -29.10
CA PHE A 230 -4.51 12.17 -27.84
C PHE A 230 -3.95 10.89 -27.19
N PHE A 231 -4.82 9.88 -27.02
CA PHE A 231 -4.51 8.66 -26.28
C PHE A 231 -3.32 7.88 -26.86
N CYS A 232 -3.30 7.62 -28.17
CA CYS A 232 -2.23 6.79 -28.74
C CYS A 232 -0.86 7.48 -28.69
N PRO A 233 -0.73 8.78 -29.06
CA PRO A 233 0.57 9.45 -28.95
C PRO A 233 1.07 9.61 -27.50
N ILE A 234 0.19 9.91 -26.53
CA ILE A 234 0.64 10.11 -25.14
C ILE A 234 1.09 8.78 -24.50
N THR A 235 0.35 7.69 -24.73
CA THR A 235 0.69 6.35 -24.22
C THR A 235 1.85 5.70 -24.98
N ALA A 236 2.12 6.10 -26.23
CA ALA A 236 3.32 5.66 -26.94
C ALA A 236 4.59 6.36 -26.45
N ALA A 237 4.44 7.60 -25.97
CA ALA A 237 5.58 8.46 -25.62
C ALA A 237 5.89 8.48 -24.12
N THR A 238 5.03 7.91 -23.29
CA THR A 238 5.13 7.92 -21.83
C THR A 238 4.70 6.56 -21.26
N THR A 239 4.96 6.34 -19.98
CA THR A 239 4.48 5.16 -19.24
C THR A 239 3.08 5.35 -18.64
N LEU A 240 2.39 6.45 -18.97
CA LEU A 240 1.09 6.74 -18.40
C LEU A 240 0.03 5.74 -18.83
N GLN A 241 -0.80 5.34 -17.87
CA GLN A 241 -1.97 4.50 -18.07
C GLN A 241 -3.24 5.34 -17.87
N SER A 242 -4.31 5.02 -18.60
CA SER A 242 -5.58 5.75 -18.50
C SER A 242 -6.53 5.09 -17.50
N ALA A 243 -7.22 5.89 -16.71
CA ALA A 243 -8.14 5.40 -15.68
C ALA A 243 -9.33 4.59 -16.23
N ASN A 244 -9.70 4.81 -17.50
CA ASN A 244 -10.74 4.03 -18.20
C ASN A 244 -10.20 2.87 -19.04
N GLY A 245 -8.93 2.51 -18.85
CA GLY A 245 -8.26 1.42 -19.55
C GLY A 245 -7.78 1.78 -20.94
N GLY A 246 -7.71 0.76 -21.80
CA GLY A 246 -6.95 0.83 -23.05
C GLY A 246 -5.46 0.57 -22.81
N SER A 247 -4.71 0.43 -23.89
CA SER A 247 -3.29 0.09 -23.81
C SER A 247 -2.52 0.56 -25.03
N ASN A 248 -1.21 0.63 -24.91
CA ASN A 248 -0.30 0.80 -26.03
C ASN A 248 0.90 -0.12 -25.80
N VAL A 249 0.82 -1.32 -26.38
CA VAL A 249 1.80 -2.39 -26.17
C VAL A 249 2.37 -2.78 -27.52
N ASP A 250 3.70 -2.83 -27.62
CA ASP A 250 4.43 -3.19 -28.84
C ASP A 250 4.00 -2.39 -30.09
N GLY A 251 3.70 -1.10 -29.90
CA GLY A 251 3.24 -0.19 -30.95
C GLY A 251 1.78 -0.38 -31.37
N THR A 252 1.05 -1.29 -30.73
CA THR A 252 -0.39 -1.50 -30.94
C THR A 252 -1.18 -0.70 -29.91
N CYS A 253 -1.84 0.37 -30.38
CA CYS A 253 -2.70 1.20 -29.55
C CYS A 253 -4.15 0.68 -29.53
N THR A 254 -4.64 0.37 -28.33
CA THR A 254 -6.04 0.02 -28.06
C THR A 254 -6.69 1.12 -27.24
N VAL A 255 -7.54 1.93 -27.87
CA VAL A 255 -8.23 3.04 -27.22
C VAL A 255 -9.39 2.54 -26.34
N PRO A 256 -9.57 3.06 -25.11
CA PRO A 256 -10.67 2.66 -24.24
C PRO A 256 -12.05 3.03 -24.81
N ARG A 257 -13.07 2.23 -24.46
CA ARG A 257 -14.47 2.43 -24.88
C ARG A 257 -15.40 2.48 -23.66
N PRO A 258 -16.34 3.45 -23.58
CA PRO A 258 -16.54 4.56 -24.51
C PRO A 258 -15.44 5.62 -24.40
N THR A 259 -14.92 6.07 -25.53
CA THR A 259 -13.82 7.05 -25.55
C THR A 259 -14.31 8.46 -25.25
N GLN A 260 -13.69 9.11 -24.26
CA GLN A 260 -13.97 10.50 -23.89
C GLN A 260 -12.93 11.46 -24.49
N ILE A 261 -13.18 12.75 -24.35
CA ILE A 261 -12.19 13.81 -24.60
C ILE A 261 -11.59 14.36 -23.31
N ASP A 262 -12.26 14.11 -22.18
CA ASP A 262 -11.78 14.37 -20.83
C ASP A 262 -11.07 13.12 -20.32
N TRP A 263 -9.81 13.29 -19.88
CA TRP A 263 -8.93 12.18 -19.54
C TRP A 263 -8.41 12.29 -18.11
N ILE A 264 -8.20 11.12 -17.49
CA ILE A 264 -7.44 10.93 -16.26
C ILE A 264 -6.42 9.85 -16.57
N MET A 265 -5.15 10.17 -16.35
CA MET A 265 -4.03 9.25 -16.54
C MET A 265 -3.11 9.27 -15.32
N GLY A 266 -2.37 8.18 -15.09
CA GLY A 266 -1.44 8.01 -13.98
C GLY A 266 -0.19 7.21 -14.36
N SER A 267 0.90 7.36 -13.61
CA SER A 267 2.10 6.51 -13.73
C SER A 267 1.77 5.02 -13.50
N PRO A 268 2.65 4.08 -13.92
CA PRO A 268 2.40 2.64 -13.79
C PRO A 268 2.12 2.15 -12.37
N GLN A 269 2.68 2.79 -11.34
CA GLN A 269 2.41 2.42 -9.95
C GLN A 269 1.00 2.80 -9.47
N VAL A 270 0.22 3.55 -10.26
CA VAL A 270 -1.14 3.98 -9.89
C VAL A 270 -2.15 2.92 -10.32
N SER A 271 -2.90 2.38 -9.36
CA SER A 271 -4.08 1.56 -9.67
C SER A 271 -5.34 2.44 -9.72
N PHE A 272 -6.12 2.31 -10.79
CA PHE A 272 -7.41 3.00 -10.94
C PHE A 272 -8.59 2.04 -10.75
N SER A 273 -9.60 2.50 -10.03
CA SER A 273 -10.89 1.81 -9.90
C SER A 273 -12.05 2.81 -9.93
N GLY A 274 -13.28 2.31 -10.11
CA GLY A 274 -14.48 3.14 -10.04
C GLY A 274 -14.59 4.23 -11.12
N TYR A 275 -13.84 4.14 -12.23
CA TYR A 275 -13.87 5.15 -13.30
C TYR A 275 -15.31 5.43 -13.75
N THR A 276 -15.69 6.71 -13.73
CA THR A 276 -17.02 7.17 -14.07
C THR A 276 -16.94 8.43 -14.92
N ALA A 277 -17.67 8.46 -16.03
CA ALA A 277 -17.95 9.66 -16.82
C ALA A 277 -19.41 10.08 -16.61
N LEU A 278 -19.68 10.75 -15.49
CA LEU A 278 -21.03 11.04 -15.01
C LEU A 278 -21.70 12.11 -15.86
N LYS A 279 -22.97 11.89 -16.25
CA LYS A 279 -23.78 12.83 -17.05
C LYS A 279 -25.19 12.96 -16.52
N ASP A 280 -25.40 12.92 -15.22
CA ASP A 280 -26.73 12.95 -14.63
C ASP A 280 -27.44 14.31 -14.78
N ALA A 281 -28.59 14.48 -14.14
CA ALA A 281 -29.36 15.72 -14.24
C ALA A 281 -28.63 16.94 -13.66
N LEU A 282 -27.81 16.77 -12.62
CA LEU A 282 -27.08 17.87 -11.99
C LEU A 282 -25.86 18.25 -12.83
N VAL A 283 -25.09 17.27 -13.32
CA VAL A 283 -23.98 17.50 -14.25
C VAL A 283 -24.46 18.24 -15.50
N ARG A 284 -25.57 17.78 -16.12
CA ARG A 284 -26.12 18.43 -17.33
C ARG A 284 -26.63 19.85 -17.11
N LYS A 285 -26.96 20.24 -15.88
CA LYS A 285 -27.28 21.64 -15.52
C LYS A 285 -26.02 22.47 -15.28
N THR A 286 -24.93 21.82 -14.89
CA THR A 286 -23.67 22.43 -14.47
C THR A 286 -22.75 22.73 -15.65
N THR A 287 -22.58 21.77 -16.55
CA THR A 287 -21.64 21.84 -17.68
C THR A 287 -22.17 21.02 -18.87
N ASP A 288 -21.58 21.23 -20.04
CA ASP A 288 -21.80 20.43 -21.25
C ASP A 288 -20.85 19.21 -21.36
N HIS A 289 -19.94 19.05 -20.40
CA HIS A 289 -19.05 17.91 -20.25
C HIS A 289 -19.54 16.91 -19.18
N PRO A 290 -19.08 15.64 -19.21
CA PRO A 290 -19.20 14.80 -18.04
C PRO A 290 -18.34 15.32 -16.87
N LEU A 291 -18.72 14.98 -15.64
CA LEU A 291 -17.76 14.92 -14.54
C LEU A 291 -17.02 13.58 -14.66
N VAL A 292 -15.73 13.62 -14.97
CA VAL A 292 -14.90 12.40 -15.05
C VAL A 292 -14.13 12.24 -13.75
N TYR A 293 -14.24 11.09 -13.12
CA TYR A 293 -13.49 10.77 -11.90
C TYR A 293 -13.16 9.28 -11.80
N ALA A 294 -12.15 8.97 -11.00
CA ALA A 294 -11.77 7.61 -10.64
C ALA A 294 -11.11 7.61 -9.26
N THR A 295 -11.24 6.50 -8.53
CA THR A 295 -10.42 6.26 -7.34
C THR A 295 -9.02 5.85 -7.80
N ALA A 296 -8.01 6.57 -7.32
CA ALA A 296 -6.60 6.28 -7.51
C ALA A 296 -6.04 5.69 -6.21
N SER A 297 -5.24 4.64 -6.34
CA SER A 297 -4.52 4.00 -5.24
C SER A 297 -3.03 4.01 -5.53
N LEU A 298 -2.26 4.61 -4.62
CA LEU A 298 -0.80 4.50 -4.60
C LEU A 298 -0.39 3.43 -3.60
N PRO A 299 0.50 2.50 -3.97
CA PRO A 299 1.05 1.56 -3.00
C PRO A 299 1.82 2.34 -1.91
N PRO A 300 1.91 1.82 -0.68
CA PRO A 300 2.85 2.24 0.34
C PRO A 300 4.25 2.44 -0.21
N VAL A 301 4.93 3.49 0.26
CA VAL A 301 6.38 3.60 0.08
C VAL A 301 6.99 2.61 1.07
N PRO A 302 7.78 1.63 0.62
CA PRO A 302 8.38 0.66 1.53
C PRO A 302 9.24 1.39 2.56
N VAL A 303 8.86 1.31 3.84
CA VAL A 303 9.75 1.66 4.93
C VAL A 303 10.84 0.61 4.94
N VAL A 304 12.10 1.04 5.10
CA VAL A 304 13.22 0.11 5.30
C VAL A 304 13.07 -0.49 6.69
N SER A 305 12.20 -1.49 6.82
CA SER A 305 12.24 -2.44 7.92
C SER A 305 13.55 -3.23 7.79
N PRO A 306 14.31 -3.44 8.88
CA PRO A 306 15.43 -4.38 8.84
C PRO A 306 14.93 -5.81 8.59
N VAL A 307 13.64 -6.09 8.72
CA VAL A 307 13.08 -7.41 8.46
C VAL A 307 13.03 -7.67 6.96
N GLN A 308 13.83 -8.63 6.52
CA GLN A 308 13.82 -9.15 5.15
C GLN A 308 13.03 -10.47 5.06
N HIS A 309 12.87 -11.17 6.18
CA HIS A 309 12.25 -12.49 6.23
C HIS A 309 11.19 -12.57 7.34
N VAL A 310 9.99 -13.02 6.98
CA VAL A 310 8.94 -13.37 7.94
C VAL A 310 8.58 -14.85 7.80
N VAL A 311 8.64 -15.57 8.92
CA VAL A 311 8.24 -16.98 9.02
C VAL A 311 6.98 -17.09 9.87
N VAL A 312 5.87 -17.53 9.27
CA VAL A 312 4.64 -17.86 9.99
C VAL A 312 4.61 -19.36 10.29
N LEU A 313 4.55 -19.70 11.57
CA LEU A 313 4.36 -21.05 12.08
C LEU A 313 2.91 -21.22 12.55
N ASP A 314 2.08 -21.84 11.73
CA ASP A 314 0.74 -22.27 12.13
C ASP A 314 0.81 -23.65 12.80
N VAL A 315 0.54 -23.70 14.10
CA VAL A 315 0.55 -24.94 14.87
C VAL A 315 -0.89 -25.42 15.07
N GLU A 316 -1.32 -26.34 14.22
CA GLU A 316 -2.71 -26.82 14.16
C GLU A 316 -3.20 -27.34 15.53
N GLY A 317 -4.34 -26.84 16.01
CA GLY A 317 -4.97 -27.36 17.23
C GLY A 317 -4.27 -26.98 18.53
N LEU A 318 -3.42 -25.94 18.54
CA LEU A 318 -2.66 -25.50 19.71
C LEU A 318 -3.53 -24.62 20.63
N ARG A 319 -3.74 -25.09 21.86
CA ARG A 319 -4.57 -24.38 22.85
C ARG A 319 -3.74 -23.54 23.80
N SER A 320 -4.06 -22.25 23.90
CA SER A 320 -3.39 -21.31 24.80
C SER A 320 -3.37 -21.76 26.26
N ARG A 321 -4.47 -22.34 26.75
CA ARG A 321 -4.53 -22.88 28.13
C ARG A 321 -3.56 -24.03 28.36
N GLY A 322 -3.42 -24.93 27.40
CA GLY A 322 -2.49 -26.06 27.51
C GLY A 322 -1.05 -25.61 27.40
N LEU A 323 -0.78 -24.64 26.53
CA LEU A 323 0.50 -23.96 26.40
C LEU A 323 0.91 -23.31 27.73
N ALA A 324 0.06 -22.47 28.32
CA ALA A 324 0.30 -21.84 29.63
C ALA A 324 0.63 -22.87 30.72
N GLN A 325 -0.13 -23.97 30.78
CA GLN A 325 0.06 -25.03 31.77
C GLN A 325 1.43 -25.72 31.64
N GLU A 326 1.84 -26.04 30.41
CA GLU A 326 3.09 -26.76 30.18
C GLU A 326 4.32 -25.84 30.26
N MET A 327 4.21 -24.57 29.89
CA MET A 327 5.25 -23.56 30.12
C MET A 327 5.47 -23.32 31.61
N ALA A 328 4.41 -23.18 32.40
CA ALA A 328 4.52 -23.08 33.86
C ALA A 328 5.17 -24.31 34.51
N ALA A 329 5.08 -25.47 33.85
CA ALA A 329 5.75 -26.70 34.26
C ALA A 329 7.19 -26.84 33.70
N GLY A 330 7.71 -25.84 32.98
CA GLY A 330 9.05 -25.85 32.40
C GLY A 330 9.24 -26.85 31.25
N ARG A 331 8.16 -27.30 30.60
CA ARG A 331 8.20 -28.36 29.58
C ARG A 331 8.25 -27.87 28.13
N LEU A 332 8.10 -26.55 27.92
CA LEU A 332 8.10 -25.91 26.60
C LEU A 332 9.13 -24.77 26.54
N PRO A 333 10.43 -25.08 26.61
CA PRO A 333 11.49 -24.06 26.66
C PRO A 333 11.57 -23.18 25.42
N ALA A 334 11.30 -23.69 24.21
CA ALA A 334 11.39 -22.87 23.00
C ALA A 334 10.25 -21.84 22.94
N LEU A 335 9.02 -22.25 23.27
CA LEU A 335 7.87 -21.35 23.34
C LEU A 335 7.99 -20.34 24.49
N ALA A 336 8.51 -20.78 25.65
CA ALA A 336 8.82 -19.86 26.74
C ALA A 336 9.86 -18.81 26.31
N GLN A 337 10.89 -19.23 25.56
CA GLN A 337 11.87 -18.32 24.98
C GLN A 337 11.20 -17.29 24.04
N MET A 338 10.41 -17.75 23.06
CA MET A 338 9.72 -16.84 22.12
C MET A 338 8.88 -15.79 22.83
N MET A 339 8.13 -16.18 23.86
CA MET A 339 7.30 -15.23 24.62
C MET A 339 8.12 -14.28 25.50
N SER A 340 9.26 -14.72 26.03
CA SER A 340 10.14 -13.87 26.86
C SER A 340 10.98 -12.88 26.05
N GLU A 341 11.39 -13.28 24.85
CA GLU A 341 12.25 -12.50 23.95
C GLU A 341 11.43 -11.78 22.86
N GLY A 342 10.11 -11.92 22.86
CA GLY A 342 9.21 -11.37 21.85
C GLY A 342 7.94 -10.80 22.45
N ALA A 343 6.97 -10.47 21.61
CA ALA A 343 5.66 -9.96 22.01
C ALA A 343 4.62 -11.08 21.87
N SER A 344 3.72 -11.23 22.84
CA SER A 344 2.77 -12.34 22.81
C SER A 344 1.42 -12.03 23.43
N THR A 345 0.42 -12.82 23.05
CA THR A 345 -0.81 -13.01 23.81
C THR A 345 -1.24 -14.48 23.75
N LEU A 346 -1.85 -14.94 24.83
CA LEU A 346 -2.52 -16.25 24.89
C LEU A 346 -4.03 -16.14 24.70
N ASP A 347 -4.53 -14.96 24.32
CA ASP A 347 -5.95 -14.66 24.20
C ASP A 347 -6.33 -14.04 22.85
N ALA A 348 -5.64 -14.45 21.77
CA ALA A 348 -6.08 -14.18 20.39
C ALA A 348 -7.25 -15.09 19.98
N ARG A 349 -7.87 -14.81 18.82
CA ARG A 349 -9.05 -15.53 18.32
C ARG A 349 -8.82 -16.16 16.95
N SER A 350 -9.46 -17.30 16.71
CA SER A 350 -9.75 -17.73 15.35
C SER A 350 -10.79 -16.79 14.71
N GLU A 351 -11.11 -17.07 13.45
CA GLU A 351 -12.25 -16.44 12.78
C GLU A 351 -13.58 -16.83 13.43
N VAL A 352 -14.60 -15.99 13.23
CA VAL A 352 -15.92 -16.12 13.86
C VAL A 352 -16.69 -17.31 13.31
N GLU A 353 -16.59 -17.54 12.00
CA GLU A 353 -17.42 -18.49 11.27
C GLU A 353 -16.92 -19.93 11.41
N SER A 354 -15.64 -20.12 11.72
CA SER A 354 -15.00 -21.43 11.67
C SER A 354 -13.88 -21.58 12.69
N THR A 355 -13.84 -22.73 13.34
CA THR A 355 -12.69 -23.22 14.11
C THR A 355 -12.17 -24.51 13.48
N THR A 356 -11.99 -24.50 12.15
CA THR A 356 -11.42 -25.61 11.39
C THR A 356 -10.25 -25.10 10.55
N ARG A 357 -9.41 -26.05 10.11
CA ARG A 357 -8.09 -25.78 9.52
C ARG A 357 -8.11 -24.84 8.33
N LEU A 358 -8.58 -25.32 7.17
CA LEU A 358 -8.40 -24.60 5.91
C LEU A 358 -9.06 -23.22 5.89
N PRO A 359 -10.26 -22.99 6.46
CA PRO A 359 -10.82 -21.65 6.51
C PRO A 359 -9.88 -20.67 7.22
N ASN A 360 -9.38 -21.03 8.40
CA ASN A 360 -8.48 -20.17 9.18
C ASN A 360 -7.09 -20.04 8.55
N VAL A 361 -6.54 -21.10 7.94
CA VAL A 361 -5.28 -21.02 7.18
C VAL A 361 -5.41 -20.01 6.04
N ILE A 362 -6.52 -20.03 5.31
CA ILE A 362 -6.75 -19.09 4.21
C ILE A 362 -7.00 -17.68 4.76
N GLY A 363 -7.67 -17.51 5.89
CA GLY A 363 -7.78 -16.21 6.56
C GLY A 363 -6.43 -15.64 6.97
N MET A 364 -5.53 -16.46 7.54
CA MET A 364 -4.15 -16.07 7.89
C MET A 364 -3.31 -15.65 6.68
N LEU A 365 -3.68 -16.08 5.47
CA LEU A 365 -2.99 -15.73 4.23
C LEU A 365 -3.65 -14.56 3.49
N THR A 366 -4.93 -14.28 3.73
CA THR A 366 -5.70 -13.29 2.97
C THR A 366 -6.10 -12.06 3.79
N GLY A 367 -5.99 -12.14 5.12
CA GLY A 367 -6.48 -11.12 6.04
C GLY A 367 -8.01 -10.97 6.01
N ARG A 368 -8.74 -11.99 5.55
CA ARG A 368 -10.18 -11.93 5.33
C ARG A 368 -10.92 -12.92 6.24
N PRO A 369 -12.17 -12.59 6.65
CA PRO A 369 -13.11 -13.54 7.22
C PRO A 369 -13.39 -14.72 6.28
N VAL A 370 -14.10 -15.74 6.77
CA VAL A 370 -14.57 -16.86 5.94
C VAL A 370 -15.76 -16.43 5.08
N ASP A 371 -16.76 -15.76 5.64
CA ASP A 371 -18.01 -15.47 4.94
C ASP A 371 -17.86 -14.34 3.92
N VAL A 372 -18.18 -14.63 2.66
CA VAL A 372 -18.17 -13.66 1.56
C VAL A 372 -19.06 -12.44 1.86
N ALA A 373 -20.16 -12.62 2.60
CA ALA A 373 -21.04 -11.51 3.00
C ALA A 373 -20.35 -10.53 3.98
N ALA A 374 -19.41 -11.02 4.79
CA ALA A 374 -18.54 -10.21 5.63
C ALA A 374 -17.29 -9.68 4.88
N GLY A 375 -17.24 -9.84 3.55
CA GLY A 375 -16.06 -9.51 2.74
C GLY A 375 -14.98 -10.61 2.72
N GLY A 376 -15.36 -11.82 3.13
CA GLY A 376 -14.50 -12.96 3.33
C GLY A 376 -14.01 -13.67 2.07
N HIS A 377 -13.08 -14.61 2.26
CA HIS A 377 -12.45 -15.40 1.19
C HIS A 377 -13.35 -16.54 0.66
N GLY A 378 -14.40 -16.94 1.39
CA GLY A 378 -15.44 -17.87 0.95
C GLY A 378 -15.11 -19.36 1.06
N TYR A 379 -13.90 -19.73 1.50
CA TYR A 379 -13.50 -21.14 1.61
C TYR A 379 -13.90 -21.70 2.98
N ALA A 380 -15.10 -22.26 3.09
CA ALA A 380 -15.65 -22.76 4.36
C ALA A 380 -15.36 -24.25 4.65
N ALA A 381 -14.80 -24.99 3.70
CA ALA A 381 -14.58 -26.42 3.84
C ALA A 381 -13.38 -26.73 4.75
N ALA A 382 -13.51 -27.68 5.68
CA ALA A 382 -12.42 -28.10 6.56
C ALA A 382 -11.38 -29.01 5.87
N GLU A 383 -11.77 -29.64 4.76
CA GLU A 383 -10.96 -30.58 3.98
C GLU A 383 -10.72 -30.03 2.57
N ASP A 384 -9.67 -30.51 1.90
CA ASP A 384 -9.43 -30.14 0.51
C ASP A 384 -10.44 -30.85 -0.40
N SER A 385 -11.22 -30.05 -1.13
CA SER A 385 -12.22 -30.51 -2.11
C SER A 385 -11.67 -30.64 -3.53
N GLY A 386 -10.40 -30.30 -3.76
CA GLY A 386 -9.80 -30.15 -5.08
C GLY A 386 -10.15 -28.82 -5.76
N SER A 387 -10.89 -27.93 -5.08
CA SER A 387 -11.25 -26.60 -5.58
C SER A 387 -10.16 -25.56 -5.31
N THR A 388 -10.42 -24.28 -5.57
CA THR A 388 -9.51 -23.17 -5.24
C THR A 388 -10.25 -22.11 -4.43
N VAL A 389 -9.52 -21.23 -3.74
CA VAL A 389 -10.11 -20.07 -3.06
C VAL A 389 -10.91 -19.21 -4.05
N ARG A 390 -10.39 -19.01 -5.27
CA ARG A 390 -11.12 -18.34 -6.36
C ARG A 390 -12.46 -19.01 -6.67
N ALA A 391 -12.50 -20.34 -6.75
CA ALA A 391 -13.74 -21.06 -7.02
C ALA A 391 -14.75 -20.90 -5.86
N ALA A 392 -14.26 -21.00 -4.61
CA ALA A 392 -15.07 -20.76 -3.42
C ALA A 392 -15.59 -19.31 -3.34
N HIS A 393 -14.85 -18.34 -3.89
CA HIS A 393 -15.23 -16.93 -3.96
C HIS A 393 -16.05 -16.57 -5.22
N GLY A 394 -16.77 -17.54 -5.80
CA GLY A 394 -17.64 -17.29 -6.96
C GLY A 394 -16.90 -16.96 -8.25
N GLY A 395 -15.68 -17.49 -8.42
CA GLY A 395 -14.83 -17.30 -9.60
C GLY A 395 -13.99 -16.02 -9.59
N ARG A 396 -14.13 -15.19 -8.56
CA ARG A 396 -13.34 -13.97 -8.37
C ARG A 396 -12.04 -14.27 -7.64
N TYR A 397 -10.96 -13.65 -8.09
CA TYR A 397 -9.64 -13.84 -7.49
C TYR A 397 -9.60 -13.27 -6.07
N VAL A 398 -8.83 -13.90 -5.19
CA VAL A 398 -8.61 -13.46 -3.80
C VAL A 398 -7.11 -13.35 -3.57
N SER A 399 -6.62 -12.13 -3.42
CA SER A 399 -5.22 -11.87 -3.11
C SER A 399 -4.83 -12.40 -1.74
N SER A 400 -3.56 -12.78 -1.61
CA SER A 400 -2.93 -13.25 -0.37
C SER A 400 -1.62 -12.53 -0.11
N VAL A 401 -0.99 -12.81 1.03
CA VAL A 401 0.39 -12.40 1.35
C VAL A 401 1.35 -12.84 0.23
N PHE A 402 1.15 -14.03 -0.36
CA PHE A 402 1.98 -14.51 -1.47
C PHE A 402 1.93 -13.57 -2.66
N ASP A 403 0.76 -13.03 -3.01
CA ASP A 403 0.65 -12.05 -4.09
C ASP A 403 1.46 -10.78 -3.80
N LEU A 404 1.31 -10.19 -2.61
CA LEU A 404 1.94 -8.91 -2.32
C LEU A 404 3.46 -9.01 -2.26
N VAL A 405 3.99 -10.12 -1.74
CA VAL A 405 5.43 -10.36 -1.67
C VAL A 405 5.97 -10.66 -3.08
N HIS A 406 5.33 -11.59 -3.81
CA HIS A 406 5.80 -12.03 -5.11
C HIS A 406 5.70 -10.93 -6.18
N ASN A 407 4.60 -10.18 -6.25
CA ASN A 407 4.42 -9.12 -7.26
C ASN A 407 5.38 -7.93 -7.07
N LEU A 408 6.18 -7.93 -6.00
CA LEU A 408 7.24 -6.96 -5.74
C LEU A 408 8.63 -7.60 -5.86
N GLY A 409 8.74 -8.69 -6.62
CA GLY A 409 9.99 -9.38 -6.92
C GLY A 409 10.65 -10.09 -5.74
N ARG A 410 9.90 -10.38 -4.67
CA ARG A 410 10.44 -11.07 -3.48
C ARG A 410 9.94 -12.52 -3.42
N SER A 411 10.79 -13.42 -2.94
CA SER A 411 10.51 -14.85 -2.94
C SER A 411 9.59 -15.29 -1.78
N THR A 412 8.82 -16.35 -2.03
CA THR A 412 7.87 -16.90 -1.05
C THR A 412 7.96 -18.42 -0.90
N ALA A 413 7.47 -18.93 0.23
CA ALA A 413 7.54 -20.36 0.55
C ALA A 413 6.33 -20.89 1.31
N LEU A 414 5.93 -22.11 1.00
CA LEU A 414 4.87 -22.86 1.68
C LEU A 414 5.34 -24.26 2.07
N PHE A 415 5.19 -24.61 3.34
CA PHE A 415 5.50 -25.93 3.88
C PHE A 415 4.29 -26.53 4.60
N GLY A 416 3.71 -27.59 4.03
CA GLY A 416 2.54 -28.27 4.58
C GLY A 416 2.88 -29.62 5.20
N SER A 417 2.36 -29.90 6.39
CA SER A 417 2.47 -31.23 7.02
C SER A 417 1.33 -32.18 6.64
N ARG A 418 0.41 -31.76 5.75
CA ARG A 418 -0.78 -32.51 5.32
C ARG A 418 -1.14 -32.18 3.88
N ASP A 419 -1.80 -33.13 3.21
CA ASP A 419 -2.22 -33.04 1.80
C ASP A 419 -3.35 -32.03 1.61
N GLU A 420 -4.09 -31.74 2.66
CA GLU A 420 -5.14 -30.75 2.67
C GLU A 420 -4.63 -29.33 2.38
N LEU A 421 -3.32 -29.06 2.55
CA LEU A 421 -2.71 -27.76 2.25
C LEU A 421 -2.44 -27.56 0.75
N ASP A 422 -2.59 -28.59 -0.08
CA ASP A 422 -2.45 -28.51 -1.53
C ASP A 422 -3.42 -27.47 -2.13
N VAL A 423 -4.54 -27.16 -1.46
CA VAL A 423 -5.46 -26.08 -1.87
C VAL A 423 -4.82 -24.70 -1.86
N VAL A 424 -3.88 -24.44 -0.95
CA VAL A 424 -3.16 -23.16 -0.88
C VAL A 424 -2.25 -23.06 -2.10
N ALA A 425 -1.37 -24.05 -2.29
CA ALA A 425 -0.48 -24.11 -3.45
C ALA A 425 -1.26 -23.96 -4.77
N ARG A 426 -2.34 -24.73 -4.93
CA ARG A 426 -3.19 -24.70 -6.12
C ARG A 426 -3.96 -23.40 -6.32
N SER A 427 -4.26 -22.64 -5.27
CA SER A 427 -5.03 -21.39 -5.40
C SER A 427 -4.17 -20.23 -5.90
N TRP A 428 -2.86 -20.30 -5.68
CA TRP A 428 -1.88 -19.27 -6.03
C TRP A 428 -0.78 -19.78 -6.98
N ASP A 429 -1.01 -20.89 -7.68
CA ASP A 429 -0.09 -21.45 -8.69
C ASP A 429 -0.11 -20.69 -10.03
N GLY A 430 0.79 -21.04 -10.94
CA GLY A 430 0.87 -20.43 -12.28
C GLY A 430 -0.41 -20.51 -13.14
N THR A 431 -1.38 -21.36 -12.79
CA THR A 431 -2.68 -21.47 -13.48
C THR A 431 -3.74 -20.58 -12.85
N ASN A 432 -3.80 -20.54 -11.52
CA ASN A 432 -4.89 -19.97 -10.74
C ASN A 432 -4.55 -18.62 -10.11
N GLY A 433 -3.27 -18.33 -9.91
CA GLY A 433 -2.77 -17.08 -9.33
C GLY A 433 -3.07 -15.84 -10.18
N GLY A 434 -3.01 -14.68 -9.54
CA GLY A 434 -3.29 -13.38 -10.15
C GLY A 434 -2.20 -12.99 -11.14
N THR A 435 -2.56 -12.16 -12.12
CA THR A 435 -1.57 -11.44 -12.94
C THR A 435 -0.93 -10.34 -12.11
N ASP A 436 0.33 -10.00 -12.38
CA ASP A 436 0.99 -8.92 -11.67
C ASP A 436 0.42 -7.56 -12.09
N PRO A 437 -0.06 -6.76 -11.12
CA PRO A 437 -0.50 -5.40 -11.41
C PRO A 437 0.68 -4.42 -11.45
N TYR A 438 1.87 -4.85 -11.04
CA TYR A 438 3.10 -4.05 -10.97
C TYR A 438 4.09 -4.52 -12.05
N LEU A 439 5.05 -3.66 -12.41
CA LEU A 439 6.15 -4.02 -13.30
C LEU A 439 7.46 -4.07 -12.50
N PRO A 440 8.36 -5.04 -12.78
CA PRO A 440 8.23 -6.13 -13.75
C PRO A 440 7.14 -7.17 -13.36
N ASP A 441 6.64 -7.93 -14.36
CA ASP A 441 5.72 -9.06 -14.12
C ASP A 441 6.56 -10.29 -13.77
N ASP A 442 6.53 -10.67 -12.50
CA ASP A 442 7.19 -11.85 -11.94
C ASP A 442 6.37 -13.13 -12.17
N GLY A 443 5.14 -13.01 -12.69
CA GLY A 443 4.32 -14.12 -13.16
C GLY A 443 3.26 -14.57 -12.16
N ARG A 444 2.44 -15.53 -12.60
CA ARG A 444 1.22 -15.94 -11.87
C ARG A 444 1.47 -16.94 -10.75
N ASP A 445 2.62 -17.59 -10.71
CA ASP A 445 2.96 -18.60 -9.72
C ASP A 445 3.51 -17.92 -8.47
N LYS A 446 2.66 -17.65 -7.48
CA LYS A 446 3.01 -16.78 -6.34
C LYS A 446 3.83 -17.48 -5.26
N ILE A 447 4.09 -18.77 -5.41
CA ILE A 447 4.73 -19.63 -4.41
C ILE A 447 5.97 -20.27 -5.03
N ASP A 448 7.14 -19.68 -4.80
CA ASP A 448 8.39 -20.14 -5.41
C ASP A 448 8.83 -21.51 -4.88
N THR A 449 8.63 -21.73 -3.58
CA THR A 449 8.98 -23.00 -2.92
C THR A 449 7.76 -23.61 -2.27
N TYR A 450 7.42 -24.82 -2.68
CA TYR A 450 6.36 -25.61 -2.04
C TYR A 450 6.85 -27.00 -1.66
N SER A 451 6.66 -27.38 -0.39
CA SER A 451 6.86 -28.75 0.08
C SER A 451 5.66 -29.24 0.89
N ASN A 452 5.18 -30.42 0.55
CA ASN A 452 4.24 -31.18 1.36
C ASN A 452 4.98 -32.32 2.07
N GLY A 453 5.52 -32.02 3.25
CA GLY A 453 6.37 -32.91 4.03
C GLY A 453 5.68 -34.14 4.61
N LYS A 454 4.34 -34.28 4.48
CA LYS A 454 3.49 -35.34 5.08
C LYS A 454 3.47 -35.41 6.62
N ASP A 455 4.51 -34.91 7.29
CA ASP A 455 4.62 -34.74 8.73
C ASP A 455 5.43 -33.50 9.15
N ASP A 456 5.28 -33.14 10.42
CA ASP A 456 5.90 -31.95 11.01
C ASP A 456 7.45 -31.99 11.01
N VAL A 457 8.06 -33.20 11.03
CA VAL A 457 9.53 -33.34 11.04
C VAL A 457 10.10 -32.99 9.68
N ALA A 458 9.46 -33.46 8.60
CA ALA A 458 9.82 -33.10 7.24
C ALA A 458 9.61 -31.60 6.98
N VAL A 459 8.48 -31.04 7.43
CA VAL A 459 8.21 -29.58 7.32
C VAL A 459 9.33 -28.77 7.96
N VAL A 460 9.69 -29.06 9.22
CA VAL A 460 10.75 -28.30 9.90
C VAL A 460 12.12 -28.53 9.27
N ARG A 461 12.41 -29.75 8.77
CA ARG A 461 13.64 -30.00 8.01
C ARG A 461 13.71 -29.13 6.76
N ASP A 462 12.64 -29.10 5.96
CA ASP A 462 12.63 -28.39 4.68
C ASP A 462 12.64 -26.86 4.89
N LEU A 463 11.88 -26.35 5.86
CA LEU A 463 11.91 -24.94 6.26
C LEU A 463 13.31 -24.53 6.75
N THR A 464 13.93 -25.30 7.64
CA THR A 464 15.28 -24.95 8.15
C THR A 464 16.35 -25.07 7.07
N ALA A 465 16.20 -26.00 6.12
CA ALA A 465 17.07 -26.05 4.95
C ALA A 465 16.90 -24.79 4.09
N GLN A 466 15.68 -24.39 3.76
CA GLN A 466 15.44 -23.16 3.00
C GLN A 466 16.02 -21.92 3.70
N LEU A 467 15.70 -21.73 4.98
CA LEU A 467 16.20 -20.58 5.75
C LEU A 467 17.73 -20.44 5.68
N THR A 468 18.46 -21.56 5.65
CA THR A 468 19.93 -21.56 5.68
C THR A 468 20.58 -21.58 4.29
N THR A 469 19.81 -21.75 3.21
CA THR A 469 20.36 -21.82 1.85
C THR A 469 19.85 -20.73 0.92
N ASP A 470 18.57 -20.42 0.98
CA ASP A 470 17.88 -19.46 0.12
C ASP A 470 16.61 -18.96 0.86
N PRO A 471 16.77 -18.11 1.89
CA PRO A 471 15.66 -17.70 2.72
C PRO A 471 14.65 -16.86 1.93
N ALA A 472 13.40 -17.31 1.89
CA ALA A 472 12.32 -16.56 1.26
C ALA A 472 11.97 -15.30 2.08
N ALA A 473 11.47 -14.25 1.43
CA ALA A 473 10.98 -13.07 2.14
C ALA A 473 9.76 -13.40 3.01
N PHE A 474 8.88 -14.28 2.54
CA PHE A 474 7.76 -14.80 3.33
C PHE A 474 7.69 -16.33 3.28
N SER A 475 7.66 -16.97 4.45
CA SER A 475 7.49 -18.42 4.57
C SER A 475 6.30 -18.75 5.47
N PHE A 476 5.39 -19.60 5.00
CA PHE A 476 4.31 -20.16 5.81
C PHE A 476 4.55 -21.66 6.03
N ALA A 477 4.60 -22.09 7.29
CA ALA A 477 4.78 -23.50 7.65
C ALA A 477 3.69 -23.98 8.61
N HIS A 478 3.03 -25.07 8.24
CA HIS A 478 1.93 -25.68 8.99
C HIS A 478 2.39 -26.95 9.72
N LEU A 479 2.17 -27.03 11.04
CA LEU A 479 2.52 -28.18 11.89
C LEU A 479 1.24 -28.80 12.50
N SER A 480 0.97 -30.06 12.19
CA SER A 480 -0.30 -30.75 12.51
C SER A 480 -0.31 -31.57 13.80
N GLY A 481 0.85 -31.71 14.47
CA GLY A 481 1.07 -32.64 15.57
C GLY A 481 0.05 -32.54 16.71
N PRO A 482 -0.21 -31.34 17.28
CA PRO A 482 -1.18 -31.17 18.35
C PRO A 482 -2.61 -31.51 17.92
N ALA A 483 -3.10 -31.03 16.78
CA ALA A 483 -4.42 -31.40 16.24
C ALA A 483 -4.57 -32.90 16.01
N ARG A 484 -3.62 -33.56 15.32
CA ARG A 484 -3.63 -35.02 15.09
C ARG A 484 -3.71 -35.81 16.41
N LYS A 485 -3.13 -35.29 17.48
CA LYS A 485 -3.21 -35.90 18.82
C LYS A 485 -4.51 -35.55 19.52
N GLY A 486 -5.01 -34.32 19.38
CA GLY A 486 -6.29 -33.84 19.91
C GLY A 486 -7.47 -34.64 19.37
N VAL A 487 -7.58 -34.78 18.05
CA VAL A 487 -8.62 -35.57 17.39
C VAL A 487 -8.60 -37.03 17.85
N ARG A 488 -7.41 -37.65 17.95
CA ARG A 488 -7.29 -39.09 18.28
C ARG A 488 -7.39 -39.40 19.77
N LYS A 489 -6.86 -38.54 20.65
CA LYS A 489 -6.66 -38.83 22.08
C LYS A 489 -7.37 -37.84 23.01
N GLY A 490 -8.01 -36.82 22.44
CA GLY A 490 -8.71 -35.79 23.15
C GLY A 490 -7.82 -34.60 23.51
N TRP A 491 -8.23 -33.37 23.19
CA TRP A 491 -7.57 -32.15 23.65
C TRP A 491 -7.54 -32.08 25.19
N MET A 492 -6.44 -31.54 25.74
CA MET A 492 -6.20 -31.45 27.19
C MET A 492 -6.20 -32.81 27.92
N ARG A 493 -5.98 -33.93 27.20
CA ARG A 493 -5.73 -35.27 27.78
C ARG A 493 -4.24 -35.61 27.71
N PRO A 494 -3.75 -36.61 28.47
CA PRO A 494 -2.32 -36.96 28.49
C PRO A 494 -1.72 -37.18 27.09
N GLY A 495 -2.48 -37.77 26.16
CA GLY A 495 -2.03 -37.99 24.78
C GLY A 495 -1.83 -36.72 23.95
N TRP A 496 -2.60 -35.66 24.22
CA TRP A 496 -2.42 -34.35 23.59
C TRP A 496 -1.28 -33.58 24.24
N PHE A 497 -1.19 -33.56 25.58
CA PHE A 497 -0.06 -32.94 26.29
C PHE A 497 1.30 -33.55 25.89
N ALA A 498 1.37 -34.87 25.68
CA ALA A 498 2.58 -35.54 25.21
C ALA A 498 3.04 -35.12 23.79
N SER A 499 2.19 -34.41 23.03
CA SER A 499 2.57 -33.85 21.73
C SER A 499 3.32 -32.51 21.86
N LEU A 500 3.01 -31.71 22.88
CA LEU A 500 3.51 -30.34 23.00
C LEU A 500 5.03 -30.26 23.13
N PRO A 501 5.73 -31.07 23.96
CA PRO A 501 7.19 -31.03 24.00
C PRO A 501 7.87 -31.45 22.70
N ARG A 502 7.20 -32.27 21.86
CA ARG A 502 7.74 -32.64 20.54
C ARG A 502 7.61 -31.47 19.57
N THR A 503 6.47 -30.80 19.57
CA THR A 503 6.23 -29.59 18.79
C THR A 503 7.16 -28.46 19.22
N ASP A 504 7.33 -28.23 20.52
CA ASP A 504 8.26 -27.23 21.08
C ASP A 504 9.71 -27.50 20.63
N LYS A 505 10.16 -28.76 20.63
CA LYS A 505 11.48 -29.12 20.10
C LYS A 505 11.62 -28.79 18.61
N MET A 506 10.56 -28.90 17.82
CA MET A 506 10.57 -28.56 16.39
C MET A 506 10.60 -27.05 16.18
N ILE A 507 9.81 -26.29 16.93
CA ILE A 507 9.86 -24.82 16.97
C ILE A 507 11.27 -24.35 17.35
N GLY A 508 11.87 -24.94 18.39
CA GLY A 508 13.22 -24.62 18.82
C GLY A 508 14.29 -24.84 17.74
N LYS A 509 14.09 -25.76 16.78
CA LYS A 509 14.99 -25.90 15.62
C LYS A 509 14.89 -24.71 14.67
N VAL A 510 13.68 -24.22 14.40
CA VAL A 510 13.45 -23.03 13.56
C VAL A 510 14.10 -21.81 14.21
N LEU A 511 13.82 -21.57 15.50
CA LEU A 511 14.45 -20.47 16.24
C LEU A 511 15.98 -20.59 16.27
N THR A 512 16.50 -21.83 16.36
CA THR A 512 17.93 -22.08 16.29
C THR A 512 18.51 -21.71 14.93
N ALA A 513 17.87 -22.13 13.84
CA ALA A 513 18.32 -21.79 12.49
C ALA A 513 18.41 -20.27 12.29
N VAL A 514 17.39 -19.53 12.74
CA VAL A 514 17.39 -18.05 12.67
C VAL A 514 18.50 -17.43 13.52
N ARG A 515 18.61 -17.80 14.80
CA ARG A 515 19.54 -17.11 15.73
C ARG A 515 21.02 -17.47 15.53
N THR A 516 21.33 -18.62 14.93
CA THR A 516 22.73 -19.04 14.74
C THR A 516 23.37 -18.46 13.48
N ASP A 517 22.55 -17.97 12.56
CA ASP A 517 23.00 -17.24 11.38
C ASP A 517 22.89 -15.73 11.66
N PRO A 518 24.00 -14.96 11.64
CA PRO A 518 23.96 -13.53 11.96
C PRO A 518 23.05 -12.72 11.03
N ASP A 519 23.01 -13.05 9.74
CA ASP A 519 22.19 -12.31 8.77
C ASP A 519 20.70 -12.60 9.02
N LEU A 520 20.34 -13.87 9.29
CA LEU A 520 18.96 -14.19 9.67
C LEU A 520 18.58 -13.57 11.02
N ALA A 521 19.48 -13.57 12.00
CA ALA A 521 19.21 -13.03 13.33
C ALA A 521 18.90 -11.52 13.30
N GLU A 522 19.55 -10.78 12.41
CA GLU A 522 19.34 -9.33 12.25
C GLU A 522 18.11 -8.99 11.39
N ASN A 523 17.69 -9.90 10.49
CA ASN A 523 16.70 -9.59 9.45
C ASN A 523 15.44 -10.50 9.45
N THR A 524 15.26 -11.39 10.43
CA THR A 524 14.12 -12.34 10.46
C THR A 524 13.19 -12.13 11.65
N VAL A 525 11.89 -12.24 11.37
CA VAL A 525 10.83 -12.35 12.39
C VAL A 525 10.08 -13.69 12.22
N VAL A 526 9.78 -14.33 13.35
CA VAL A 526 8.96 -15.54 13.42
C VAL A 526 7.65 -15.21 14.13
N ILE A 527 6.53 -15.43 13.45
CA ILE A 527 5.18 -15.33 13.99
C ILE A 527 4.66 -16.75 14.23
N LEU A 528 4.18 -17.05 15.42
CA LEU A 528 3.55 -18.31 15.76
C LEU A 528 2.11 -18.09 16.19
N THR A 529 1.20 -18.86 15.60
CA THR A 529 -0.22 -18.84 15.96
C THR A 529 -0.83 -20.24 15.81
N SER A 530 -2.15 -20.32 15.88
CA SER A 530 -2.92 -21.52 15.59
C SER A 530 -4.19 -21.18 14.82
N ASP A 531 -4.52 -22.03 13.86
CA ASP A 531 -5.79 -22.03 13.16
C ASP A 531 -7.02 -22.22 14.08
N TYR A 532 -6.95 -23.14 15.05
CA TYR A 532 -8.01 -23.42 16.02
C TYR A 532 -7.52 -24.25 17.23
N GLY A 533 -8.41 -24.46 18.21
CA GLY A 533 -8.21 -25.25 19.42
C GLY A 533 -9.04 -26.54 19.46
N GLY A 534 -9.59 -26.92 20.61
CA GLY A 534 -10.45 -28.09 20.68
C GLY A 534 -10.91 -28.53 22.06
N ARG A 535 -12.01 -29.29 22.13
CA ARG A 535 -12.52 -29.91 23.36
C ARG A 535 -12.97 -31.33 23.11
N GLY A 536 -12.54 -32.25 23.96
CA GLY A 536 -12.79 -33.68 23.71
C GLY A 536 -12.07 -34.06 22.44
N HIS A 537 -12.75 -34.67 21.47
CA HIS A 537 -12.19 -35.08 20.18
C HIS A 537 -12.59 -34.15 19.02
N ASP A 538 -13.18 -33.00 19.34
CA ASP A 538 -13.79 -32.10 18.35
C ASP A 538 -13.30 -30.65 18.52
N GLY A 539 -12.85 -30.08 17.40
CA GLY A 539 -12.44 -28.68 17.27
C GLY A 539 -13.41 -27.83 16.46
N SER A 540 -14.46 -28.40 15.86
CA SER A 540 -15.27 -27.73 14.83
C SER A 540 -16.37 -26.80 15.35
N ASP A 541 -16.74 -26.88 16.64
CA ASP A 541 -17.73 -25.98 17.25
C ASP A 541 -17.17 -24.55 17.41
N ALA A 542 -17.47 -23.69 16.44
CA ALA A 542 -17.01 -22.30 16.38
C ALA A 542 -17.52 -21.42 17.54
N THR A 543 -18.57 -21.83 18.25
CA THR A 543 -19.09 -21.07 19.40
C THR A 543 -18.34 -21.36 20.70
N ARG A 544 -17.45 -22.35 20.68
CA ARG A 544 -16.79 -22.85 21.87
C ARG A 544 -15.45 -22.17 22.09
N ARG A 545 -15.30 -21.48 23.23
CA ARG A 545 -14.05 -20.80 23.62
C ARG A 545 -12.81 -21.69 23.57
N ALA A 546 -12.96 -22.97 23.90
CA ALA A 546 -11.87 -23.92 23.81
C ALA A 546 -11.30 -24.10 22.40
N ASN A 547 -12.08 -23.77 21.38
CA ASN A 547 -11.81 -23.98 19.97
C ASN A 547 -11.36 -22.68 19.28
N TYR A 548 -11.84 -21.51 19.71
CA TYR A 548 -11.44 -20.24 19.09
C TYR A 548 -10.36 -19.46 19.85
N THR A 549 -10.00 -19.81 21.09
CA THR A 549 -8.90 -19.13 21.80
C THR A 549 -7.57 -19.75 21.44
N VAL A 550 -6.74 -18.98 20.74
CA VAL A 550 -5.45 -19.40 20.16
C VAL A 550 -4.32 -18.50 20.67
N PRO A 551 -3.06 -18.99 20.72
CA PRO A 551 -1.92 -18.14 21.00
C PRO A 551 -1.56 -17.29 19.78
N LEU A 552 -1.00 -16.11 20.00
CA LEU A 552 -0.29 -15.33 18.99
C LEU A 552 1.02 -14.85 19.61
N VAL A 553 2.14 -15.21 19.01
CA VAL A 553 3.49 -14.92 19.51
C VAL A 553 4.32 -14.40 18.34
N VAL A 554 5.02 -13.29 18.53
CA VAL A 554 5.92 -12.70 17.55
C VAL A 554 7.30 -12.62 18.20
N TRP A 555 8.34 -13.05 17.49
CA TRP A 555 9.71 -13.10 18.01
C TRP A 555 10.71 -12.80 16.90
N GLY A 556 11.78 -12.06 17.22
CA GLY A 556 12.85 -11.77 16.25
C GLY A 556 13.35 -10.34 16.37
N THR A 557 14.04 -9.90 15.32
CA THR A 557 14.62 -8.55 15.23
C THR A 557 13.54 -7.46 15.40
N GLY A 558 13.84 -6.41 16.17
CA GLY A 558 12.94 -5.26 16.39
C GLY A 558 11.70 -5.52 17.25
N ILE A 559 11.40 -6.76 17.64
CA ILE A 559 10.19 -7.09 18.41
C ILE A 559 10.33 -6.68 19.88
N ALA A 560 9.23 -6.17 20.45
CA ALA A 560 9.14 -5.77 21.85
C ALA A 560 9.28 -6.98 22.79
N GLN A 561 10.44 -7.11 23.43
CA GLN A 561 10.76 -8.26 24.27
C GLN A 561 9.87 -8.33 25.52
N GLY A 562 9.25 -9.49 25.75
CA GLY A 562 8.40 -9.78 26.90
C GLY A 562 7.10 -8.99 26.94
N ALA A 563 6.73 -8.33 25.84
CA ALA A 563 5.55 -7.47 25.80
C ALA A 563 4.25 -8.27 25.60
N ASP A 564 3.16 -7.74 26.16
CA ASP A 564 1.81 -8.23 25.86
C ASP A 564 1.26 -7.54 24.60
N LEU A 565 0.81 -8.32 23.62
CA LEU A 565 0.32 -7.76 22.35
C LEU A 565 -0.91 -6.87 22.51
N TYR A 566 -1.78 -7.09 23.49
CA TYR A 566 -2.89 -6.17 23.73
C TYR A 566 -2.42 -4.87 24.39
N ALA A 567 -1.39 -4.92 25.23
CA ALA A 567 -0.79 -3.72 25.82
C ALA A 567 -0.13 -2.83 24.76
N LEU A 568 0.49 -3.43 23.73
CA LEU A 568 1.05 -2.68 22.59
C LEU A 568 -0.03 -2.08 21.68
N ASN A 569 -1.21 -2.70 21.63
CA ASN A 569 -2.25 -2.39 20.64
C ASN A 569 -3.58 -2.05 21.32
N PRO A 570 -3.70 -0.85 21.93
CA PRO A 570 -4.87 -0.48 22.72
C PRO A 570 -6.17 -0.31 21.92
N ALA A 571 -6.10 -0.30 20.58
CA ALA A 571 -7.26 -0.36 19.70
C ALA A 571 -7.96 -1.73 19.75
N TYR A 572 -7.24 -2.79 20.14
CA TYR A 572 -7.76 -4.13 20.33
C TYR A 572 -8.07 -4.40 21.79
N ALA A 573 -9.01 -5.31 22.07
CA ALA A 573 -9.31 -5.71 23.44
C ALA A 573 -9.24 -7.22 23.66
N ALA A 574 -8.58 -7.61 24.75
CA ALA A 574 -8.66 -8.96 25.28
C ALA A 574 -10.08 -9.18 25.84
N THR A 575 -10.87 -9.98 25.14
CA THR A 575 -12.26 -10.26 25.53
C THR A 575 -12.40 -11.69 26.02
N HIS A 576 -13.50 -12.06 26.68
CA HIS A 576 -13.71 -13.45 27.12
C HIS A 576 -14.70 -14.26 26.27
N ARG A 577 -15.20 -13.65 25.20
CA ARG A 577 -16.18 -14.22 24.27
C ARG A 577 -15.67 -14.05 22.84
N LEU A 578 -16.33 -14.72 21.89
CA LEU A 578 -16.15 -14.46 20.47
C LEU A 578 -16.93 -13.18 20.11
N GLN A 579 -16.29 -12.24 19.43
CA GLN A 579 -16.92 -11.00 18.94
C GLN A 579 -17.33 -11.16 17.48
N ALA A 580 -18.50 -10.65 17.12
CA ALA A 580 -18.84 -10.41 15.72
C ALA A 580 -17.95 -9.31 15.14
N TYR A 581 -17.76 -9.30 13.82
CA TYR A 581 -16.84 -8.36 13.15
C TYR A 581 -17.33 -6.90 13.16
N ASP A 582 -18.62 -6.66 13.39
CA ASP A 582 -19.23 -5.34 13.46
C ASP A 582 -19.19 -4.71 14.86
N GLU A 583 -18.69 -5.43 15.87
CA GLU A 583 -18.48 -4.88 17.21
C GLU A 583 -17.36 -3.83 17.19
N ALA A 584 -17.57 -2.72 17.90
CA ALA A 584 -16.68 -1.56 17.92
C ALA A 584 -15.26 -1.84 18.44
N THR A 585 -15.07 -2.92 19.18
CA THR A 585 -13.75 -3.34 19.69
C THR A 585 -13.52 -4.79 19.33
N GLN A 586 -12.48 -5.05 18.56
CA GLN A 586 -12.12 -6.39 18.11
C GLN A 586 -11.01 -6.99 18.98
N PRO A 587 -11.01 -8.31 19.22
CA PRO A 587 -9.84 -9.01 19.73
C PRO A 587 -8.79 -9.14 18.64
N LEU A 588 -7.55 -9.43 19.03
CA LEU A 588 -6.54 -9.90 18.07
C LEU A 588 -6.97 -11.26 17.53
N ARG A 589 -6.81 -11.47 16.23
CA ARG A 589 -7.19 -12.68 15.50
C ARG A 589 -5.98 -13.30 14.81
N ASN A 590 -6.05 -14.60 14.55
CA ASN A 590 -5.08 -15.26 13.69
C ASN A 590 -5.07 -14.65 12.27
N GLY A 591 -6.22 -14.22 11.75
CA GLY A 591 -6.32 -13.52 10.47
C GLY A 591 -5.55 -12.20 10.38
N ASP A 592 -5.25 -11.52 11.50
CA ASP A 592 -4.42 -10.31 11.50
C ASP A 592 -2.96 -10.60 11.09
N VAL A 593 -2.52 -11.87 11.18
CA VAL A 593 -1.15 -12.29 10.81
C VAL A 593 -0.79 -11.94 9.37
N ALA A 594 -1.77 -11.91 8.45
CA ALA A 594 -1.52 -11.58 7.05
C ALA A 594 -0.90 -10.18 6.90
N ASN A 595 -1.53 -9.18 7.49
CA ASN A 595 -1.12 -7.79 7.36
C ASN A 595 0.00 -7.41 8.32
N LEU A 596 0.09 -8.06 9.51
CA LEU A 596 1.25 -7.96 10.38
C LEU A 596 2.53 -8.46 9.67
N ALA A 597 2.45 -9.59 8.94
CA ALA A 597 3.60 -10.10 8.20
C ALA A 597 4.05 -9.15 7.09
N LEU A 598 3.10 -8.55 6.36
CA LEU A 598 3.40 -7.57 5.31
C LEU A 598 3.95 -6.27 5.89
N ASP A 599 3.41 -5.79 7.01
CA ASP A 599 3.88 -4.59 7.69
C ASP A 599 5.33 -4.74 8.13
N LEU A 600 5.65 -5.87 8.77
CA LEU A 600 7.00 -6.23 9.14
C LEU A 600 7.94 -6.26 7.94
N LEU A 601 7.50 -6.72 6.77
CA LEU A 601 8.30 -6.71 5.52
C LEU A 601 8.39 -5.34 4.83
N GLY A 602 7.72 -4.31 5.37
CA GLY A 602 7.61 -2.98 4.75
C GLY A 602 6.73 -2.96 3.51
N LEU A 603 5.72 -3.84 3.44
CA LEU A 603 4.83 -4.03 2.30
C LEU A 603 3.38 -3.62 2.61
N PRO A 604 2.58 -3.21 1.59
CA PRO A 604 1.15 -2.95 1.76
C PRO A 604 0.33 -4.09 2.35
N PRO A 605 -0.85 -3.77 2.93
CA PRO A 605 -1.79 -4.80 3.34
C PRO A 605 -2.31 -5.59 2.13
N VAL A 606 -2.76 -6.83 2.37
CA VAL A 606 -3.37 -7.66 1.33
C VAL A 606 -4.58 -6.95 0.72
N THR A 607 -4.63 -6.87 -0.62
CA THR A 607 -5.75 -6.27 -1.35
C THR A 607 -7.09 -6.86 -0.93
N GLY A 608 -7.94 -6.01 -0.37
CA GLY A 608 -9.28 -6.34 0.12
C GLY A 608 -9.32 -7.17 1.41
N SER A 609 -8.22 -7.22 2.16
CA SER A 609 -8.20 -7.62 3.58
C SER A 609 -9.26 -6.86 4.40
N ARG A 610 -9.69 -7.47 5.50
CA ARG A 610 -10.56 -6.86 6.52
C ARG A 610 -9.91 -6.83 7.89
N PHE A 611 -8.93 -7.68 8.13
CA PHE A 611 -8.17 -7.74 9.37
C PHE A 611 -6.92 -6.88 9.23
N ASP A 612 -6.72 -5.99 10.21
CA ASP A 612 -5.60 -5.07 10.25
C ASP A 612 -5.31 -4.36 8.91
N LEU A 613 -6.37 -3.85 8.25
CA LEU A 613 -6.23 -3.20 6.94
C LEU A 613 -5.37 -1.93 7.00
N GLY A 614 -5.40 -1.22 8.14
CA GLY A 614 -4.57 -0.04 8.37
C GLY A 614 -3.14 -0.36 8.79
N GLN A 615 -2.78 -1.65 8.97
CA GLN A 615 -1.49 -2.06 9.55
C GLN A 615 -1.21 -1.34 10.88
N GLU A 616 -2.22 -1.31 11.74
CA GLU A 616 -2.18 -0.64 13.05
C GLU A 616 -1.73 -1.61 14.15
N LEU A 617 -1.80 -2.93 13.91
CA LEU A 617 -1.26 -3.94 14.80
C LEU A 617 0.27 -3.93 14.75
N THR A 618 0.91 -3.62 15.87
CA THR A 618 2.36 -3.70 16.01
C THR A 618 2.82 -4.71 17.06
N ALA A 619 3.95 -5.35 16.77
CA ALA A 619 4.73 -6.14 17.74
C ALA A 619 6.11 -5.51 18.01
N LEU A 620 6.40 -4.36 17.41
CA LEU A 620 7.70 -3.72 17.47
C LEU A 620 7.93 -3.06 18.84
N ALA A 621 9.18 -3.01 19.27
CA ALA A 621 9.57 -2.25 20.45
C ALA A 621 9.25 -0.76 20.21
N PRO A 622 8.67 -0.06 21.21
CA PRO A 622 8.57 1.40 21.14
C PRO A 622 9.96 1.98 20.92
N VAL A 623 10.09 2.92 19.98
CA VAL A 623 11.35 3.65 19.77
C VAL A 623 11.67 4.40 21.06
N THR A 624 12.62 3.89 21.83
CA THR A 624 13.18 4.62 22.97
C THR A 624 14.20 5.58 22.40
N ASP A 625 13.89 6.88 22.39
CA ASP A 625 14.84 7.91 22.05
C ASP A 625 16.02 7.82 23.05
N PRO A 626 17.24 7.45 22.62
CA PRO A 626 18.37 7.27 23.53
C PRO A 626 18.87 8.61 24.11
N THR A 627 18.20 9.74 23.83
CA THR A 627 18.59 11.08 24.27
C THR A 627 17.74 11.70 25.38
N THR A 628 16.79 10.98 25.98
CA THR A 628 16.07 11.49 27.17
C THR A 628 16.70 10.93 28.46
N PRO A 629 17.32 11.77 29.32
CA PRO A 629 17.90 11.33 30.59
C PRO A 629 16.87 10.88 31.63
#